data_AF-A0A8H8C165-F1
#
_entry.id   AF-A0A8H8C165-F1
#
_cell.length_a   1.000
_cell.length_b   1.000
_cell.length_c   1.000
_cell.angle_alpha   90.00
_cell.angle_beta   90.00
_cell.angle_gamma   90.00
#
_symmetry.space_group_name_H-M   'P 1'
#
loop_
_entity.id
_entity.type
_entity.pdbx_description
1 polymer ?
#
loop_
_entity_poly.entity_id
_entity_poly.type
_entity_poly.pdbx_seq_one_letter_code
_entity_poly.pdbx_strand_id
1 'polypeptide(L)'
;MAPSDNTSTVGDTYLSTIGPMTCYTCTLRGGLTDHDSNWRLWNADMKVYRDGEGKGEDEEEWASIDDEIISKMERRRKAIIWFSVSEAVREKYLTDMGGRDKTSEDVMKRLFDNVAPKGTQYEPLEPLVVEEHMRESIRKARERKRLAKASQEKA
;
A
#
# COMPACT_ATOMS: atom_id res chain seq x y z
N MET A 1 5.66 -21.58 -6.31
CA MET A 1 6.96 -21.83 -5.65
C MET A 1 7.29 -20.58 -4.86
N ALA A 2 7.38 -20.69 -3.53
CA ALA A 2 7.94 -19.64 -2.68
C ALA A 2 9.42 -19.45 -3.06
N PRO A 3 9.97 -18.22 -3.01
CA PRO A 3 11.38 -18.03 -3.30
C PRO A 3 12.20 -18.73 -2.21
N SER A 4 13.18 -19.50 -2.64
CA SER A 4 14.18 -20.13 -1.79
C SER A 4 14.97 -19.07 -1.03
N ASP A 5 15.10 -19.29 0.28
CA ASP A 5 16.05 -18.63 1.16
C ASP A 5 17.41 -18.53 0.47
N ASN A 6 17.84 -17.31 0.11
CA ASN A 6 19.23 -16.85 0.05
C ASN A 6 19.38 -15.56 -0.78
N THR A 7 18.69 -14.50 -0.35
CA THR A 7 19.23 -13.13 -0.37
C THR A 7 18.52 -12.36 0.75
N SER A 8 18.79 -12.72 2.00
CA SER A 8 18.52 -11.80 3.10
C SER A 8 19.54 -10.67 2.97
N THR A 9 19.11 -9.55 2.39
CA THR A 9 19.69 -8.27 2.74
C THR A 9 19.51 -8.15 4.25
N VAL A 10 20.64 -8.23 4.96
CA VAL A 10 20.70 -8.14 6.43
C VAL A 10 19.96 -6.87 6.85
N GLY A 11 18.75 -7.01 7.38
CA GLY A 11 17.95 -5.86 7.83
C GLY A 11 16.48 -5.84 7.45
N ASP A 12 15.95 -6.73 6.62
CA ASP A 12 14.54 -6.68 6.19
C ASP A 12 13.66 -7.78 6.82
N THR A 13 12.48 -7.39 7.33
CA THR A 13 11.46 -8.31 7.86
C THR A 13 10.38 -8.54 6.79
N TYR A 14 10.20 -9.80 6.38
CA TYR A 14 9.12 -10.19 5.46
C TYR A 14 7.74 -9.97 6.10
N LEU A 15 6.82 -9.35 5.35
CA LEU A 15 5.44 -9.15 5.77
C LEU A 15 4.50 -10.15 5.09
N SER A 16 4.34 -10.03 3.77
CA SER A 16 3.48 -10.87 2.92
C SER A 16 3.68 -10.49 1.46
N THR A 17 2.74 -10.83 0.59
CA THR A 17 2.66 -10.39 -0.80
C THR A 17 1.40 -9.56 -1.05
N ILE A 18 1.55 -8.41 -1.72
CA ILE A 18 0.43 -7.60 -2.24
C ILE A 18 0.42 -7.72 -3.77
N GLY A 19 -0.52 -8.51 -4.30
CA GLY A 19 -0.48 -8.89 -5.72
C GLY A 19 0.82 -9.63 -6.06
N PRO A 20 1.55 -9.23 -7.12
CA PRO A 20 2.82 -9.86 -7.46
C PRO A 20 3.99 -9.38 -6.58
N MET A 21 3.80 -8.34 -5.76
CA MET A 21 4.88 -7.71 -5.03
C MET A 21 5.09 -8.36 -3.66
N THR A 22 6.32 -8.76 -3.37
CA THR A 22 6.69 -9.17 -2.01
C THR A 22 7.00 -7.95 -1.16
N CYS A 23 6.37 -7.85 0.01
CA CYS A 23 6.51 -6.71 0.89
C CYS A 23 7.46 -7.05 2.04
N TYR A 24 8.54 -6.29 2.13
CA TYR A 24 9.49 -6.32 3.24
C TYR A 24 9.44 -4.96 3.94
N THR A 25 9.36 -4.97 5.27
CA THR A 25 9.59 -3.77 6.07
C THR A 25 11.03 -3.75 6.55
N CYS A 26 11.59 -2.55 6.75
CA CYS A 26 12.86 -2.44 7.45
C CYS A 26 12.77 -3.07 8.85
N THR A 27 13.85 -3.65 9.35
CA THR A 27 13.94 -4.09 10.73
C THR A 27 14.05 -2.86 11.60
N LEU A 28 13.16 -2.73 12.59
CA LEU A 28 13.18 -1.59 13.49
C LEU A 28 14.49 -1.57 14.29
N ARG A 29 15.22 -0.47 14.18
CA ARG A 29 16.45 -0.16 14.91
C ARG A 29 16.19 1.04 15.81
N GLY A 30 16.52 0.92 17.09
CA GLY A 30 16.33 1.98 18.08
C GLY A 30 14.87 2.20 18.52
N GLY A 31 14.68 3.03 19.53
CA GLY A 31 13.40 3.47 20.06
C GLY A 31 12.88 4.74 19.38
N LEU A 32 11.69 5.19 19.79
CA LEU A 32 11.00 6.35 19.20
C LEU A 32 11.80 7.67 19.31
N THR A 33 12.62 7.78 20.35
CA THR A 33 13.40 8.99 20.70
C THR A 33 14.85 8.93 20.24
N ASP A 34 15.28 7.81 19.68
CA ASP A 34 16.68 7.62 19.32
C ASP A 34 16.98 8.37 18.02
N HIS A 35 18.10 9.09 17.99
CA HIS A 35 18.53 9.86 16.83
C HIS A 35 18.71 8.97 15.59
N ASP A 36 19.26 7.77 15.79
CA ASP A 36 19.54 6.80 14.72
C ASP A 36 18.37 5.82 14.50
N SER A 37 17.18 6.16 15.01
CA SER A 37 15.97 5.35 14.85
C SER A 37 15.44 5.41 13.43
N ASN A 38 15.22 4.24 12.83
CA ASN A 38 14.49 4.14 11.56
C ASN A 38 12.96 4.02 11.77
N TRP A 39 12.45 4.35 12.96
CA TRP A 39 11.02 4.27 13.29
C TRP A 39 10.12 4.94 12.25
N ARG A 40 10.54 6.10 11.70
CA ARG A 40 9.73 6.81 10.70
C ARG A 40 9.53 5.97 9.44
N LEU A 41 10.59 5.30 8.98
CA LEU A 41 10.51 4.40 7.84
C LEU A 41 9.69 3.17 8.17
N TRP A 42 9.96 2.52 9.31
CA TRP A 42 9.22 1.34 9.75
C TRP A 42 7.71 1.61 9.82
N ASN A 43 7.34 2.74 10.43
CA ASN A 43 5.95 3.16 10.55
C ASN A 43 5.34 3.46 9.17
N ALA A 44 6.09 4.06 8.24
CA ALA A 44 5.62 4.32 6.89
C ALA A 44 5.41 3.00 6.10
N ASP A 45 6.37 2.08 6.15
CA ASP A 45 6.27 0.74 5.56
C ASP A 45 5.02 0.00 6.09
N MET A 46 4.82 -0.01 7.40
CA MET A 46 3.68 -0.68 8.03
C MET A 46 2.33 -0.05 7.64
N LYS A 47 2.25 1.28 7.52
CA LYS A 47 1.04 1.97 7.04
C LYS A 47 0.72 1.57 5.60
N VAL A 48 1.70 1.69 4.71
CA VAL A 48 1.53 1.39 3.28
C VAL A 48 1.17 -0.07 3.06
N TYR A 49 1.82 -0.99 3.79
CA TYR A 49 1.50 -2.40 3.73
C TYR A 49 0.06 -2.69 4.19
N ARG A 50 -0.35 -2.19 5.35
CA ARG A 50 -1.70 -2.41 5.88
C ARG A 50 -2.78 -1.85 4.95
N ASP A 51 -2.55 -0.65 4.42
CA ASP A 51 -3.48 -0.03 3.49
C ASP A 51 -3.55 -0.81 2.16
N GLY A 52 -2.42 -1.30 1.64
CA GLY A 52 -2.39 -2.10 0.41
C GLY A 52 -2.96 -3.52 0.56
N GLU A 53 -2.94 -4.09 1.77
CA GLU A 53 -3.60 -5.37 2.10
C GLU A 53 -5.11 -5.20 2.35
N GLY A 54 -5.60 -3.96 2.46
CA GLY A 54 -6.98 -3.63 2.79
C GLY A 54 -7.32 -3.83 4.27
N LYS A 55 -6.33 -3.78 5.16
CA LYS A 55 -6.55 -3.85 6.61
C LYS A 55 -7.17 -2.55 7.12
N GLY A 56 -8.26 -2.67 7.87
CA GLY A 56 -9.01 -1.55 8.43
C GLY A 56 -9.98 -0.89 7.45
N GLU A 57 -10.35 -1.58 6.35
CA GLU A 57 -11.35 -1.10 5.38
C GLU A 57 -12.79 -1.42 5.80
N ASP A 58 -13.00 -2.38 6.70
CA ASP A 58 -14.35 -2.90 7.04
C ASP A 58 -15.29 -1.87 7.69
N GLU A 59 -14.70 -0.81 8.25
CA GLU A 59 -15.35 0.31 8.93
C GLU A 59 -15.40 1.58 8.08
N GLU A 60 -14.79 1.59 6.89
CA GLU A 60 -14.73 2.79 6.05
C GLU A 60 -16.02 2.96 5.23
N GLU A 61 -16.63 4.15 5.36
CA GLU A 61 -17.81 4.52 4.59
C GLU A 61 -17.40 5.19 3.28
N TRP A 62 -17.87 4.63 2.17
CA TRP A 62 -17.56 5.10 0.82
C TRP A 62 -18.73 5.85 0.23
N ALA A 63 -18.46 7.01 -0.38
CA ALA A 63 -19.48 7.82 -1.05
C ALA A 63 -20.14 7.09 -2.23
N SER A 64 -19.38 6.26 -2.95
CA SER A 64 -19.89 5.41 -4.02
C SER A 64 -19.14 4.08 -4.12
N ILE A 65 -19.63 3.17 -4.97
CA ILE A 65 -18.92 1.92 -5.30
C ILE A 65 -17.64 2.22 -6.07
N ASP A 66 -17.67 3.19 -6.97
CA ASP A 66 -16.51 3.56 -7.78
C ASP A 66 -15.42 4.18 -6.90
N ASP A 67 -15.78 5.02 -5.92
CA ASP A 67 -14.83 5.58 -4.94
C ASP A 67 -14.17 4.49 -4.09
N GLU A 68 -14.95 3.49 -3.66
CA GLU A 68 -14.42 2.32 -2.95
C GLU A 68 -13.39 1.58 -3.81
N ILE A 69 -13.74 1.28 -5.06
CA ILE A 69 -12.87 0.53 -5.97
C ILE A 69 -11.59 1.31 -6.27
N ILE A 70 -11.72 2.57 -6.66
CA ILE A 70 -10.56 3.44 -6.98
C ILE A 70 -9.65 3.57 -5.77
N SER A 71 -10.19 3.82 -4.58
CA SER A 71 -9.37 4.00 -3.38
C SER A 71 -8.61 2.72 -3.01
N LYS A 72 -9.24 1.54 -3.15
CA LYS A 72 -8.59 0.24 -2.92
C LYS A 72 -7.51 -0.04 -3.96
N MET A 73 -7.79 0.22 -5.24
CA MET A 73 -6.79 0.09 -6.31
C MET A 73 -5.61 1.04 -6.10
N GLU A 74 -5.87 2.27 -5.67
CA GLU A 74 -4.86 3.29 -5.41
C GLU A 74 -3.94 2.91 -4.26
N ARG A 75 -4.51 2.45 -3.13
CA ARG A 75 -3.73 1.93 -1.98
C ARG A 75 -2.87 0.75 -2.37
N ARG A 76 -3.43 -0.19 -3.14
CA ARG A 76 -2.69 -1.36 -3.63
C ARG A 76 -1.58 -0.97 -4.60
N ARG A 77 -1.83 -0.08 -5.56
CA ARG A 77 -0.83 0.43 -6.50
C ARG A 77 0.30 1.16 -5.77
N LYS A 78 -0.05 1.99 -4.78
CA LYS A 78 0.92 2.67 -3.92
C LYS A 78 1.83 1.67 -3.21
N ALA A 79 1.27 0.62 -2.62
CA ALA A 79 2.07 -0.42 -1.96
C ALA A 79 3.01 -1.14 -2.92
N ILE A 80 2.54 -1.46 -4.14
CA ILE A 80 3.38 -2.08 -5.17
C ILE A 80 4.58 -1.19 -5.53
N ILE A 81 4.34 0.11 -5.76
CA ILE A 81 5.42 1.08 -6.08
C ILE A 81 6.36 1.26 -4.87
N TRP A 82 5.81 1.33 -3.67
CA TRP A 82 6.58 1.53 -2.45
C TRP A 82 7.56 0.39 -2.19
N PHE A 83 7.09 -0.86 -2.31
CA PHE A 83 7.91 -2.04 -2.04
C PHE A 83 8.76 -2.48 -3.24
N SER A 84 8.61 -1.87 -4.42
CA SER A 84 9.47 -2.17 -5.58
C SER A 84 10.83 -1.46 -5.53
N VAL A 85 11.00 -0.44 -4.67
CA VAL A 85 12.27 0.25 -4.45
C VAL A 85 12.98 -0.26 -3.20
N SER A 86 14.28 0.03 -3.06
CA SER A 86 15.07 -0.42 -1.90
C SER A 86 14.75 0.36 -0.62
N GLU A 87 15.04 -0.24 0.55
CA GLU A 87 14.93 0.41 1.86
C GLU A 87 15.63 1.78 1.87
N ALA A 88 16.87 1.85 1.38
CA ALA A 88 17.66 3.09 1.35
C ALA A 88 16.99 4.22 0.54
N VAL A 89 16.30 3.89 -0.55
CA VAL A 89 15.54 4.88 -1.33
C VAL A 89 14.30 5.34 -0.57
N ARG A 90 13.58 4.41 0.06
CA ARG A 90 12.42 4.74 0.89
C ARG A 90 12.79 5.63 2.07
N GLU A 91 13.85 5.25 2.80
CA GLU A 91 14.35 5.97 3.97
C GLU A 91 14.67 7.42 3.62
N LYS A 92 15.35 7.62 2.50
CA LYS A 92 15.84 8.93 2.09
C LYS A 92 14.75 9.86 1.55
N TYR A 93 13.75 9.31 0.84
CA TYR A 93 12.84 10.14 0.03
C TYR A 93 11.36 9.99 0.35
N LEU A 94 10.94 8.91 1.01
CA LEU A 94 9.54 8.53 1.12
C LEU A 94 9.01 8.44 2.56
N THR A 95 9.82 8.62 3.60
CA THR A 95 9.35 8.43 5.00
C THR A 95 8.13 9.29 5.39
N ASP A 96 7.95 10.45 4.76
CA ASP A 96 6.78 11.33 4.90
C ASP A 96 5.56 10.91 4.06
N MET A 97 5.73 9.93 3.16
CA MET A 97 4.78 9.58 2.12
C MET A 97 3.91 8.35 2.44
N GLY A 98 4.07 7.76 3.63
CA GLY A 98 3.38 6.52 4.01
C GLY A 98 1.89 6.66 4.34
N GLY A 99 1.38 7.88 4.53
CA GLY A 99 -0.02 8.14 4.92
C GLY A 99 -1.03 8.03 3.78
N ARG A 100 -2.33 7.83 4.11
CA ARG A 100 -3.44 7.76 3.14
C ARG A 100 -3.68 9.07 2.37
N ASP A 101 -3.18 10.19 2.88
CA ASP A 101 -3.24 11.50 2.22
C ASP A 101 -2.32 11.61 0.99
N LYS A 102 -1.41 10.63 0.80
CA LYS A 102 -0.54 10.53 -0.37
C LYS A 102 -0.97 9.41 -1.29
N THR A 103 -1.10 9.75 -2.56
CA THR A 103 -1.43 8.83 -3.65
C THR A 103 -0.21 8.05 -4.13
N SER A 104 -0.44 7.02 -4.94
CA SER A 104 0.61 6.30 -5.67
C SER A 104 1.31 7.19 -6.70
N GLU A 105 0.60 8.15 -7.31
CA GLU A 105 1.16 9.17 -8.20
C GLU A 105 2.14 10.08 -7.44
N ASP A 106 1.78 10.52 -6.23
CA ASP A 106 2.67 11.34 -5.41
C ASP A 106 3.97 10.61 -5.06
N VAL A 107 3.87 9.31 -4.74
CA VAL A 107 5.04 8.46 -4.45
C VAL A 107 5.88 8.28 -5.71
N MET A 108 5.26 7.96 -6.85
CA MET A 108 5.98 7.76 -8.12
C MET A 108 6.69 9.02 -8.58
N LYS A 109 6.02 10.17 -8.50
CA LYS A 109 6.62 11.46 -8.84
C LYS A 109 7.78 11.81 -7.92
N ARG A 110 7.65 11.59 -6.60
CA ARG A 110 8.76 11.80 -5.65
C ARG A 110 9.95 10.92 -5.97
N LEU A 111 9.72 9.65 -6.33
CA LEU A 111 10.77 8.75 -6.78
C LEU A 111 11.43 9.26 -8.05
N PHE A 112 10.64 9.65 -9.05
CA PHE A 112 11.14 10.17 -10.31
C PHE A 112 12.03 11.40 -10.11
N ASP A 113 11.55 12.42 -9.38
CA ASP A 113 12.27 13.68 -9.17
C ASP A 113 13.63 13.49 -8.47
N ASN A 114 13.81 12.39 -7.72
CA ASN A 114 15.01 12.14 -6.91
C ASN A 114 15.93 11.03 -7.44
N VAL A 115 15.39 10.12 -8.26
CA VAL A 115 16.11 8.89 -8.68
C VAL A 115 16.27 8.83 -10.20
N ALA A 116 15.41 9.50 -10.98
CA ALA A 116 15.51 9.45 -12.44
C ALA A 116 16.81 10.12 -12.94
N PRO A 117 17.41 9.61 -14.04
CA PRO A 117 18.52 10.28 -14.68
C PRO A 117 18.20 11.73 -15.06
N LYS A 118 19.21 12.59 -15.03
CA LYS A 118 19.04 14.00 -15.44
C LYS A 118 18.59 14.07 -16.90
N GLY A 119 17.57 14.89 -17.15
CA GLY A 119 17.03 15.10 -18.49
C GLY A 119 15.91 14.14 -18.88
N THR A 120 15.58 13.15 -18.05
CA THR A 120 14.38 12.32 -18.25
C THR A 120 13.12 13.15 -17.97
N GLN A 121 12.10 13.03 -18.82
CA GLN A 121 10.79 13.64 -18.59
C GLN A 121 9.88 12.69 -17.83
N TYR A 122 9.12 13.22 -16.88
CA TYR A 122 8.17 12.42 -16.11
C TYR A 122 6.95 12.09 -16.96
N GLU A 123 6.58 10.81 -16.97
CA GLU A 123 5.31 10.34 -17.51
C GLU A 123 4.39 9.96 -16.35
N PRO A 124 3.17 10.54 -16.27
CA PRO A 124 2.20 10.19 -15.24
C PRO A 124 1.80 8.71 -15.25
N LEU A 125 1.43 8.17 -14.09
CA LEU A 125 0.91 6.81 -14.05
C LEU A 125 -0.40 6.70 -14.85
N GLU A 126 -0.61 5.54 -15.46
CA GLU A 126 -1.86 5.25 -16.15
C GLU A 126 -3.06 5.46 -15.20
N PRO A 127 -4.17 6.06 -15.68
CA PRO A 127 -5.36 6.23 -14.86
C PRO A 127 -5.91 4.87 -14.39
N LEU A 128 -6.36 4.82 -13.14
CA LEU A 128 -7.08 3.66 -12.64
C LEU A 128 -8.49 3.65 -13.25
N VAL A 129 -8.87 2.51 -13.82
CA VAL A 129 -10.15 2.33 -14.50
C VAL A 129 -11.02 1.35 -13.72
N VAL A 130 -12.26 1.75 -13.42
CA VAL A 130 -13.26 0.88 -12.80
C VAL A 130 -14.01 0.09 -13.87
N GLU A 131 -13.87 -1.22 -13.81
CA GLU A 131 -14.59 -2.14 -14.69
C GLU A 131 -15.91 -2.61 -14.06
N GLU A 132 -16.89 -3.00 -14.90
CA GLU A 132 -18.22 -3.40 -14.41
C GLU A 132 -18.17 -4.65 -13.52
N HIS A 133 -17.30 -5.61 -13.83
CA HIS A 133 -17.14 -6.81 -13.01
C HIS A 133 -16.69 -6.49 -11.57
N MET A 134 -15.92 -5.40 -11.39
CA MET A 134 -15.50 -4.93 -10.07
C MET A 134 -16.69 -4.33 -9.32
N ARG A 135 -17.50 -3.51 -10.00
CA ARG A 135 -18.74 -2.95 -9.43
C ARG A 135 -19.68 -4.06 -8.97
N GLU A 136 -19.92 -5.06 -9.82
CA GLU A 136 -20.74 -6.22 -9.47
C GLU A 136 -20.22 -6.97 -8.25
N SER A 137 -18.91 -7.14 -8.15
CA SER A 137 -18.28 -7.82 -7.02
C SER A 137 -18.54 -7.09 -5.71
N ILE A 138 -18.42 -5.76 -5.70
CA ILE A 138 -18.74 -4.93 -4.53
C ILE A 138 -20.25 -4.97 -4.21
N ARG A 139 -21.13 -4.87 -5.21
CA ARG A 139 -22.59 -5.00 -5.01
C ARG A 139 -22.95 -6.31 -4.32
N LYS A 140 -22.41 -7.43 -4.82
CA LYS A 140 -22.62 -8.77 -4.25
C LYS A 140 -22.07 -8.87 -2.82
N ALA A 141 -20.89 -8.30 -2.54
CA ALA A 141 -20.31 -8.30 -1.21
C ALA A 141 -21.16 -7.52 -0.20
N ARG A 142 -21.64 -6.32 -0.58
CA ARG A 142 -22.53 -5.50 0.26
C ARG A 142 -23.86 -6.20 0.54
N GLU A 143 -24.44 -6.85 -0.47
CA GLU A 143 -25.67 -7.63 -0.29
C GLU A 143 -25.48 -8.79 0.69
N ARG A 144 -24.39 -9.55 0.56
CA ARG A 144 -24.05 -10.62 1.51
C ARG A 144 -23.89 -10.09 2.94
N LYS A 145 -23.19 -8.97 3.13
CA LYS A 145 -23.02 -8.33 4.45
C LYS A 145 -24.37 -7.93 5.05
N ARG A 146 -25.27 -7.37 4.24
CA ARG A 146 -26.64 -7.00 4.66
C ARG A 146 -27.45 -8.23 5.10
N LEU A 147 -27.41 -9.31 4.33
CA LEU A 147 -28.13 -10.55 4.66
C LEU A 147 -27.59 -11.19 5.95
N ALA A 148 -26.26 -11.25 6.12
CA ALA A 148 -25.64 -11.78 7.32
C ALA A 148 -26.06 -11.00 8.58
N LYS A 149 -26.09 -9.66 8.50
CA LYS A 149 -26.54 -8.81 9.61
C LYS A 149 -28.01 -9.05 9.96
N ALA A 150 -28.88 -9.12 8.95
CA ALA A 150 -30.31 -9.39 9.15
C ALA A 150 -30.60 -10.78 9.75
N SER A 151 -29.73 -11.77 9.52
CA SER A 151 -29.83 -13.08 10.15
C SER A 151 -29.38 -13.07 11.61
N GLN A 152 -28.38 -12.26 11.97
CA GLN A 152 -27.92 -12.10 13.35
C GLN A 152 -28.93 -11.34 14.22
N GLU A 153 -29.65 -10.38 13.66
CA GLU A 153 -30.71 -9.62 14.38
C GLU A 153 -31.99 -10.44 14.62
N LYS A 154 -32.12 -11.61 13.99
CA LYS A 154 -33.29 -12.51 14.12
C LYS A 154 -33.04 -13.74 14.98
N ALA A 155 -31.81 -13.94 15.47
CA ALA A 155 -31.41 -15.04 16.34
C ALA A 155 -31.30 -14.56 17.79
#